data_AF-A0A3D5X9G1-F1
#
_entry.id   AF-A0A3D5X9G1-F1
#
_cell.length_a   1.000
_cell.length_b   1.000
_cell.length_c   1.000
_cell.angle_alpha   90.00
_cell.angle_beta   90.00
_cell.angle_gamma   90.00
#
_symmetry.space_group_name_H-M   'P 1'
#
loop_
_entity.id
_entity.type
_entity.pdbx_description
1 polymer ?
#
loop_
_entity_poly.entity_id
_entity_poly.type
_entity_poly.pdbx_seq_one_letter_code
_entity_poly.pdbx_strand_id
1 'polypeptide(L)'
;DAPVVKHLEEHQEIAQFFSDVWGLVNNSVDVYAKRGFKHLSVSFGCTGGQHRSVYMASRFARELQQKYSRVRVLLYHREIKG
;
A
#
# COMPACT_ATOMS: atom_id res chain seq x y z
N ASP A 1 -13.78 -6.06 3.23
CA ASP A 1 -14.91 -6.65 2.47
C ASP A 1 -14.91 -6.27 1.00
N ALA A 2 -15.24 -7.22 0.13
CA ALA A 2 -15.30 -7.05 -1.33
C ALA A 2 -16.20 -5.90 -1.83
N PRO A 3 -17.35 -5.56 -1.18
CA PRO A 3 -18.18 -4.43 -1.60
C PRO A 3 -17.48 -3.08 -1.44
N VAL A 4 -16.73 -2.88 -0.35
CA VAL A 4 -15.97 -1.64 -0.08
C VAL A 4 -14.83 -1.47 -1.08
N VAL A 5 -14.17 -2.57 -1.44
CA VAL A 5 -13.09 -2.55 -2.45
C VAL A 5 -13.61 -2.13 -3.81
N LYS A 6 -14.71 -2.75 -4.29
CA LYS A 6 -15.31 -2.40 -5.57
C LYS A 6 -15.77 -0.94 -5.61
N HIS A 7 -16.43 -0.48 -4.57
CA HIS A 7 -16.86 0.91 -4.47
C HIS A 7 -15.68 1.89 -4.54
N LEU A 8 -14.57 1.60 -3.85
CA LEU A 8 -13.37 2.44 -3.89
C LEU A 8 -12.65 2.40 -5.25
N GLU A 9 -12.71 1.28 -5.97
CA GLU A 9 -12.13 1.16 -7.31
C GLU A 9 -12.87 1.97 -8.38
N GLU A 10 -14.17 2.21 -8.18
CA GLU A 10 -14.99 3.06 -9.05
C GLU A 10 -14.65 4.55 -8.91
N HIS A 11 -13.91 4.97 -7.87
CA HIS A 11 -13.56 6.36 -7.61
C HIS A 11 -12.22 6.73 -8.25
N GLN A 12 -12.26 7.57 -9.28
CA GLN A 12 -11.07 8.02 -10.02
C GLN A 12 -10.03 8.68 -9.10
N GLU A 13 -10.45 9.38 -8.05
CA GLU A 13 -9.57 10.01 -7.06
C GLU A 13 -8.70 8.99 -6.31
N ILE A 14 -9.22 7.80 -6.00
CA ILE A 14 -8.48 6.74 -5.33
C ILE A 14 -7.40 6.16 -6.26
N ALA A 15 -7.74 5.99 -7.55
CA ALA A 15 -6.78 5.54 -8.55
C ALA A 15 -5.66 6.56 -8.77
N GLN A 16 -6.01 7.86 -8.84
CA GLN A 16 -5.02 8.93 -8.97
C GLN A 16 -4.10 8.99 -7.75
N PHE A 17 -4.67 8.99 -6.54
CA PHE A 17 -3.89 8.97 -5.31
C PHE A 17 -2.96 7.75 -5.24
N PHE A 18 -3.43 6.58 -5.66
CA PHE A 18 -2.58 5.40 -5.75
C PHE A 18 -1.39 5.65 -6.69
N SER A 19 -1.62 6.17 -7.90
CA SER A 19 -0.57 6.43 -8.88
C SER A 19 0.51 7.37 -8.32
N ASP A 20 0.08 8.47 -7.68
CA ASP A 20 0.98 9.49 -7.15
C ASP A 20 1.87 8.92 -6.03
N VAL A 21 1.27 8.19 -5.09
CA VAL A 21 2.02 7.57 -3.98
C VAL A 21 2.85 6.38 -4.46
N TRP A 22 2.40 5.67 -5.49
CA TRP A 22 3.09 4.50 -6.04
C TRP A 22 4.46 4.90 -6.57
N GLY A 23 4.54 5.99 -7.33
CA GLY A 23 5.82 6.52 -7.83
C GLY A 23 6.83 6.76 -6.70
N LEU A 24 6.38 7.36 -5.60
CA LEU A 24 7.23 7.66 -4.44
C LEU A 24 7.74 6.39 -3.74
N VAL A 25 6.83 5.46 -3.42
CA VAL A 25 7.17 4.25 -2.67
C VAL A 25 8.01 3.30 -3.52
N ASN A 26 7.63 3.09 -4.78
CA ASN A 26 8.35 2.23 -5.70
C ASN A 26 9.80 2.69 -5.87
N ASN A 27 10.02 3.98 -6.12
CA ASN A 27 11.37 4.53 -6.23
C ASN A 27 12.14 4.39 -4.90
N SER A 28 11.47 4.57 -3.77
CA SER A 28 12.08 4.39 -2.45
C SER A 28 12.57 2.97 -2.22
N VAL A 29 11.82 1.95 -2.65
CA VAL A 29 12.24 0.53 -2.56
C VAL A 29 13.53 0.30 -3.36
N ASP A 30 13.61 0.81 -4.59
CA ASP A 30 14.80 0.66 -5.44
C ASP A 30 16.04 1.32 -4.81
N VAL A 31 15.88 2.53 -4.27
CA VAL A 31 16.97 3.26 -3.60
C VAL A 31 17.42 2.53 -2.34
N TYR A 32 16.50 2.00 -1.54
CA TYR A 32 16.81 1.27 -0.32
C TYR A 32 17.58 -0.01 -0.63
N ALA A 33 17.13 -0.76 -1.63
CA ALA A 33 17.81 -1.97 -2.09
C ALA A 33 19.26 -1.67 -2.54
N LYS A 34 19.47 -0.60 -3.32
CA LYS A 34 20.80 -0.18 -3.78
C LYS A 34 21.73 0.23 -2.63
N ARG A 35 21.19 0.87 -1.60
CA ARG A 35 21.97 1.35 -0.43
C ARG A 35 22.15 0.29 0.66
N GLY A 36 21.54 -0.89 0.50
CA GLY A 36 21.61 -1.96 1.51
C GLY A 36 20.76 -1.69 2.76
N PHE A 37 19.79 -0.77 2.69
CA PHE A 37 18.86 -0.55 3.79
C PHE A 37 17.87 -1.73 3.88
N LYS A 38 17.61 -2.18 5.11
CA LYS A 38 16.87 -3.42 5.34
C LYS A 38 15.37 -3.25 5.54
N HIS A 39 14.93 -2.06 5.96
CA HIS A 39 13.54 -1.84 6.36
C HIS A 39 13.02 -0.51 5.79
N LEU A 40 11.88 -0.58 5.11
CA LEU A 40 11.08 0.56 4.68
C LEU A 40 9.67 0.36 5.24
N SER A 41 9.11 1.39 5.85
CA SER A 41 7.74 1.38 6.37
C SER A 41 6.91 2.43 5.67
N VAL A 42 5.71 2.06 5.24
CA VAL A 42 4.73 2.94 4.61
C VAL A 42 3.41 2.75 5.36
N SER A 43 2.83 3.85 5.82
CA SER A 43 1.58 3.83 6.59
C SER A 43 0.51 4.66 5.90
N PHE A 44 -0.68 4.10 5.78
CA PHE A 44 -1.85 4.76 5.23
C PHE A 44 -2.88 4.99 6.34
N GLY A 45 -3.40 6.20 6.45
CA GLY A 45 -4.37 6.60 7.46
C GLY A 45 -5.68 7.12 6.85
N CYS A 46 -6.80 6.77 7.46
CA CYS A 46 -8.09 7.43 7.26
C CYS A 46 -8.77 7.57 8.62
N THR A 47 -9.81 8.39 8.73
CA THR A 47 -10.42 8.77 10.02
C THR A 47 -10.72 7.58 10.94
N GLY A 48 -11.35 6.53 10.42
CA GLY A 48 -11.69 5.32 11.19
C GLY A 48 -10.75 4.13 10.97
N GLY A 49 -9.72 4.26 10.13
CA GLY A 49 -8.73 3.20 9.88
C GLY A 49 -9.23 1.89 9.26
N GLN A 50 -10.49 1.79 8.84
CA GLN A 50 -11.12 0.51 8.44
C GLN A 50 -11.37 0.33 6.93
N HIS A 51 -11.38 1.42 6.15
CA HIS A 51 -11.80 1.38 4.73
C HIS A 51 -10.67 1.81 3.77
N ARG A 52 -10.52 3.12 3.55
CA ARG A 52 -9.57 3.69 2.57
C ARG A 52 -8.11 3.32 2.85
N SER A 53 -7.68 3.42 4.11
CA SER A 53 -6.33 3.03 4.54
C SER A 53 -6.05 1.55 4.30
N VAL A 54 -7.04 0.70 4.63
CA VAL A 54 -6.96 -0.76 4.49
C VAL A 54 -6.87 -1.15 3.03
N TYR A 55 -7.73 -0.58 2.17
CA TYR A 55 -7.67 -0.78 0.73
C TYR A 55 -6.30 -0.38 0.16
N MET A 56 -5.83 0.83 0.49
CA MET A 56 -4.58 1.35 -0.07
C MET A 56 -3.38 0.50 0.38
N ALA A 57 -3.29 0.18 1.68
CA ALA A 57 -2.22 -0.66 2.20
C ALA A 57 -2.23 -2.07 1.57
N SER A 58 -3.41 -2.67 1.42
CA SER A 58 -3.56 -4.00 0.79
C SER A 58 -3.15 -3.99 -0.68
N ARG A 59 -3.58 -2.96 -1.43
CA ARG A 59 -3.20 -2.79 -2.84
C ARG A 59 -1.69 -2.61 -2.98
N PHE A 60 -1.08 -1.72 -2.21
CA PHE A 60 0.39 -1.54 -2.21
C PHE A 60 1.13 -2.82 -1.88
N ALA A 61 0.67 -3.57 -0.87
CA ALA A 61 1.31 -4.83 -0.50
C ALA A 61 1.30 -5.82 -1.67
N ARG A 62 0.17 -5.97 -2.37
CA ARG A 62 0.05 -6.82 -3.55
C ARG A 62 0.99 -6.39 -4.68
N GLU A 63 0.94 -5.11 -5.06
CA GLU A 63 1.75 -4.59 -6.18
C GLU A 63 3.26 -4.66 -5.88
N LEU A 64 3.67 -4.40 -4.62
CA LEU A 64 5.07 -4.55 -4.20
C LEU A 64 5.52 -6.01 -4.23
N GLN A 65 4.70 -6.95 -3.76
CA GLN A 65 5.03 -8.38 -3.80
C GLN A 65 5.17 -8.89 -5.25
N GLN A 66 4.31 -8.42 -6.16
CA GLN A 66 4.37 -8.79 -7.57
C GLN A 66 5.62 -8.21 -8.26
N LYS A 67 5.97 -6.95 -7.98
CA LYS A 67 7.10 -6.29 -8.63
C LYS A 67 8.46 -6.69 -8.04
N TYR A 68 8.53 -6.92 -6.74
CA TYR A 68 9.78 -7.12 -6.01
C TYR A 68 9.85 -8.50 -5.37
N SER A 69 10.21 -9.51 -6.17
CA SER A 69 10.31 -10.92 -5.72
C SER A 69 11.28 -11.17 -4.55
N ARG A 70 12.24 -10.28 -4.32
CA ARG A 70 13.24 -10.36 -3.24
C ARG A 70 12.90 -9.54 -2.00
N VAL A 71 11.81 -8.77 -2.03
CA VAL A 71 11.41 -7.92 -0.89
C VAL A 71 10.34 -8.65 -0.09
N ARG A 72 10.61 -8.85 1.21
CA ARG A 72 9.60 -9.36 2.13
C ARG A 72 8.62 -8.24 2.49
N VAL A 73 7.38 -8.36 2.03
CA VAL A 73 6.32 -7.40 2.35
C VAL A 73 5.51 -7.88 3.54
N LEU A 74 5.38 -7.03 4.56
CA LEU A 74 4.55 -7.27 5.74
C LEU A 74 3.40 -6.26 5.73
N LEU A 75 2.16 -6.75 5.80
CA LEU A 75 0.95 -5.94 5.86
C LEU A 75 0.34 -6.00 7.26
N TYR A 76 0.03 -4.84 7.83
CA TYR A 76 -0.58 -4.73 9.15
C TYR A 76 -1.69 -3.67 9.15
N HIS A 77 -2.89 -4.05 9.57
CA HIS A 77 -4.04 -3.15 9.71
C HIS A 77 -4.29 -2.89 11.19
N ARG A 78 -3.97 -1.69 11.67
CA ARG A 78 -4.03 -1.36 13.12
C ARG A 78 -5.44 -1.46 13.71
N GLU A 79 -6.43 -0.94 12.99
CA GLU A 79 -7.82 -0.82 13.47
C GLU A 79 -8.71 -2.02 13.10
N ILE A 80 -8.17 -2.99 12.32
CA ILE A 80 -8.88 -4.24 12.05
C ILE A 80 -8.38 -5.26 13.07
N LYS A 81 -9.24 -5.55 14.05
CA LYS A 81 -9.03 -6.70 14.93
C LYS A 81 -9.33 -7.97 14.12
N GLY A 82 -8.36 -8.88 14.11
CA GLY A 82 -8.56 -10.24 13.59
C GLY A 82 -9.56 -11.02 14.44
#